data_AF-X0XTQ4-F1
#
_entry.id   AF-X0XTQ4-F1
#
_cell.length_a   1.000
_cell.length_b   1.000
_cell.length_c   1.000
_cell.angle_alpha   90.00
_cell.angle_beta   90.00
_cell.angle_gamma   90.00
#
_symmetry.space_group_name_H-M   'P 1'
#
loop_
_entity.id
_entity.type
_entity.pdbx_description
1 polymer ?
#
loop_
_entity_poly.entity_id
_entity_poly.type
_entity_poly.pdbx_seq_one_letter_code
_entity_poly.pdbx_strand_id
1 'polypeptide(L)'
;MGESYKQLVEIRAEYGDPSDEIEDLKREMKSHLRRLGLLTSKTSENIDHLDRGAVEAGQQPYALGGSSLILNKIAYVKALAGLGDHGFVPLFFVADYDGVQAELLNTRVPSPSPRGLLASYPVRPELEGSPIYELPNPPEGWFKQTLERLRSNYRGLLRDADAQRKERALL
;
A
#
# COMPACT_ATOMS: atom_id res chain seq x y z
N MET A 1 3.26 21.13 3.98
CA MET A 1 1.93 20.61 3.64
C MET A 1 0.85 21.69 3.57
N GLY A 2 0.87 22.74 4.41
CA GLY A 2 -0.12 23.83 4.33
C GLY A 2 -0.15 24.58 2.99
N GLU A 3 1.02 24.83 2.37
CA GLU A 3 1.09 25.43 1.02
C GLU A 3 0.53 24.50 -0.05
N SER A 4 0.89 23.21 -0.01
CA SER A 4 0.36 22.18 -0.91
C SER A 4 -1.16 22.07 -0.80
N TYR A 5 -1.72 22.22 0.40
CA TYR A 5 -3.16 22.24 0.60
C TYR A 5 -3.84 23.45 -0.04
N LYS A 6 -3.26 24.65 0.09
CA LYS A 6 -3.79 25.87 -0.55
C LYS A 6 -3.84 25.71 -2.07
N GLN A 7 -2.76 25.19 -2.66
CA GLN A 7 -2.73 24.91 -4.10
C GLN A 7 -3.80 23.92 -4.53
N LEU A 8 -4.05 22.88 -3.72
CA LEU A 8 -5.09 21.89 -4.03
C LEU A 8 -6.51 22.50 -4.01
N VAL A 9 -6.77 23.43 -3.09
CA VAL A 9 -8.03 24.20 -3.08
C VAL A 9 -8.16 25.09 -4.31
N GLU A 10 -7.08 25.80 -4.69
CA GLU A 10 -7.04 26.64 -5.88
C GLU A 10 -7.31 25.83 -7.15
N ILE A 11 -6.61 24.70 -7.32
CA ILE A 11 -6.81 23.77 -8.43
C ILE A 11 -8.25 23.25 -8.45
N ARG A 12 -8.80 22.82 -7.31
CA ARG A 12 -10.19 22.31 -7.27
C ARG A 12 -11.19 23.38 -7.71
N ALA A 13 -10.94 24.65 -7.44
CA ALA A 13 -11.80 25.75 -7.86
C ALA A 13 -11.71 26.05 -9.37
N GLU A 14 -10.61 25.68 -10.03
CA GLU A 14 -10.49 25.74 -11.49
C GLU A 14 -11.33 24.67 -12.18
N TYR A 15 -11.50 23.52 -11.55
CA TYR A 15 -12.43 22.48 -12.00
C TYR A 15 -13.85 22.85 -11.55
N GLY A 16 -14.81 22.86 -12.48
CA GLY A 16 -16.21 23.15 -12.18
C GLY A 16 -16.90 22.08 -11.34
N ASP A 17 -18.23 22.04 -11.41
CA ASP A 17 -19.00 20.99 -10.74
C ASP A 17 -18.66 19.60 -11.32
N PRO A 18 -18.62 18.54 -10.48
CA PRO A 18 -18.38 17.19 -10.95
C PRO A 18 -19.44 16.75 -11.97
N SER A 19 -19.04 15.97 -12.97
CA SER A 19 -19.99 15.36 -13.90
C SER A 19 -20.84 14.30 -13.20
N ASP A 20 -22.04 14.03 -13.75
CA ASP A 20 -22.91 12.94 -13.28
C ASP A 20 -22.23 11.57 -13.34
N GLU A 21 -21.20 11.41 -14.19
CA GLU A 21 -20.38 10.19 -14.30
C GLU A 21 -19.67 9.82 -12.99
N ILE A 22 -19.51 10.77 -12.06
CA ILE A 22 -18.90 10.50 -10.77
C ILE A 22 -19.73 9.53 -9.92
N GLU A 23 -21.06 9.54 -10.06
CA GLU A 23 -21.93 8.62 -9.33
C GLU A 23 -21.82 7.19 -9.88
N ASP A 24 -21.59 7.05 -11.19
CA ASP A 24 -21.27 5.77 -11.81
C ASP A 24 -19.93 5.22 -11.31
N LEU A 25 -18.90 6.07 -11.24
CA LEU A 25 -17.59 5.71 -10.68
C LEU A 25 -17.71 5.26 -9.20
N LYS A 26 -18.41 6.04 -8.36
CA LYS A 26 -18.65 5.71 -6.95
C LYS A 26 -19.30 4.34 -6.79
N ARG A 27 -20.31 4.04 -7.63
CA ARG A 27 -21.00 2.75 -7.62
C ARG A 27 -20.08 1.61 -8.01
N GLU A 28 -19.30 1.76 -9.07
CA GLU A 28 -18.36 0.73 -9.53
C GLU A 28 -17.25 0.46 -8.50
N MET A 29 -16.68 1.51 -7.90
CA MET A 29 -15.68 1.38 -6.83
C MET A 29 -16.23 0.59 -5.64
N LYS A 30 -17.43 0.93 -5.17
CA LYS A 30 -18.10 0.20 -4.07
C LYS A 30 -18.39 -1.25 -4.44
N SER A 31 -18.89 -1.49 -5.66
CA SER A 31 -19.16 -2.84 -6.17
C SER A 31 -17.90 -3.68 -6.21
N HIS A 32 -16.83 -3.14 -6.80
CA HIS A 32 -15.52 -3.79 -6.90
C HIS A 32 -14.95 -4.14 -5.52
N LEU A 33 -14.89 -3.17 -4.60
CA LEU A 33 -14.38 -3.41 -3.24
C LEU A 33 -15.26 -4.39 -2.45
N ARG A 34 -16.57 -4.43 -2.68
CA ARG A 34 -17.47 -5.41 -2.07
C ARG A 34 -17.16 -6.82 -2.58
N ARG A 35 -16.94 -7.00 -3.89
CA ARG A 35 -16.54 -8.29 -4.47
C ARG A 35 -15.23 -8.80 -3.88
N LEU A 36 -14.29 -7.89 -3.59
CA LEU A 36 -13.01 -8.22 -2.96
C LEU A 36 -13.12 -8.42 -1.43
N GLY A 37 -14.27 -8.14 -0.80
CA GLY A 37 -14.41 -8.19 0.66
C GLY A 37 -13.68 -7.05 1.39
N LEU A 38 -13.36 -5.95 0.70
CA LEU A 38 -12.59 -4.81 1.20
C LEU A 38 -13.45 -3.55 1.46
N LEU A 39 -14.74 -3.59 1.12
CA LEU A 39 -15.64 -2.45 1.35
C LEU A 39 -16.01 -2.34 2.84
N THR A 40 -15.35 -1.41 3.54
CA THR A 40 -15.71 -1.02 4.92
C THR A 40 -16.69 0.16 4.91
N SER A 41 -17.35 0.44 6.05
CA SER A 41 -18.19 1.64 6.22
C SER A 41 -17.39 2.91 5.94
N LYS A 42 -16.19 3.03 6.52
CA LYS A 42 -15.32 4.19 6.32
C LYS A 42 -14.89 4.34 4.86
N THR A 43 -14.59 3.25 4.18
CA THR A 43 -14.26 3.28 2.75
C THR A 43 -15.46 3.72 1.93
N SER A 44 -16.66 3.23 2.23
CA SER A 44 -17.89 3.65 1.55
C SER A 44 -18.16 5.14 1.71
N GLU A 45 -18.07 5.67 2.94
CA GLU A 45 -18.23 7.09 3.23
C GLU A 45 -17.21 7.95 2.47
N ASN A 46 -15.94 7.51 2.42
CA ASN A 46 -14.91 8.22 1.66
C ASN A 46 -15.24 8.26 0.15
N ILE A 47 -15.74 7.16 -0.41
CA ILE A 47 -16.16 7.11 -1.83
C ILE A 47 -17.32 8.08 -2.09
N ASP A 48 -18.28 8.19 -1.15
CA ASP A 48 -19.40 9.12 -1.27
C ASP A 48 -18.99 10.59 -1.37
N HIS A 49 -17.77 10.93 -0.98
CA HIS A 49 -17.22 12.28 -1.00
C HIS A 49 -16.29 12.56 -2.19
N LEU A 50 -16.17 11.66 -3.18
CA LEU A 50 -15.26 11.86 -4.32
C LEU A 50 -15.54 13.13 -5.12
N ASP A 51 -16.77 13.64 -5.12
CA ASP A 51 -17.20 14.92 -5.71
C ASP A 51 -16.47 16.14 -5.13
N ARG A 52 -15.93 16.01 -3.92
CA ARG A 52 -15.10 17.04 -3.27
C ARG A 52 -13.68 17.09 -3.82
N GLY A 53 -13.30 16.11 -4.62
CA GLY A 53 -11.95 15.91 -5.14
C GLY A 53 -11.16 14.89 -4.33
N ALA A 54 -10.13 14.33 -4.96
CA ALA A 54 -9.26 13.32 -4.36
C ALA A 54 -7.81 13.78 -4.32
N VAL A 55 -7.11 13.40 -3.26
CA VAL A 55 -5.65 13.38 -3.23
C VAL A 55 -5.23 11.96 -3.57
N GLU A 56 -4.54 11.78 -4.68
CA GLU A 56 -4.20 10.47 -5.20
C GLU A 56 -2.70 10.18 -5.12
N ALA A 57 -2.35 8.93 -4.82
CA ALA A 57 -1.07 8.35 -5.16
C ALA A 57 -1.28 6.91 -5.67
N GLY A 58 -0.32 6.42 -6.45
CA GLY A 58 -0.34 5.05 -6.96
C GLY A 58 0.93 4.28 -6.67
N GLN A 59 0.80 2.95 -6.65
CA GLN A 59 1.93 2.01 -6.71
C GLN A 59 1.48 0.65 -7.25
N GLN A 60 2.37 -0.02 -7.98
CA GLN A 60 2.25 -1.43 -8.30
C GLN A 60 2.20 -2.30 -7.02
N PRO A 61 1.35 -3.33 -6.97
CA PRO A 61 1.32 -4.25 -5.84
C PRO A 61 2.66 -5.00 -5.73
N TYR A 62 3.17 -5.04 -4.51
CA TYR A 62 4.48 -5.63 -4.18
C TYR A 62 4.29 -6.78 -3.18
N ALA A 63 5.06 -7.84 -3.32
CA ALA A 63 5.05 -8.95 -2.38
C ALA A 63 5.27 -8.44 -0.94
N LEU A 64 4.44 -8.88 0.01
CA LEU A 64 4.52 -8.47 1.42
C LEU A 64 4.46 -6.93 1.65
N GLY A 65 3.84 -6.18 0.74
CA GLY A 65 3.65 -4.73 0.90
C GLY A 65 4.85 -3.88 0.52
N GLY A 66 5.93 -4.48 0.02
CA GLY A 66 7.05 -3.77 -0.62
C GLY A 66 7.87 -2.87 0.30
N SER A 67 8.39 -1.78 -0.25
CA SER A 67 9.21 -0.82 0.50
C SER A 67 8.35 0.12 1.36
N SER A 68 8.94 0.68 2.41
CA SER A 68 8.28 1.67 3.27
C SER A 68 7.83 2.93 2.52
N LEU A 69 8.35 3.18 1.31
CA LEU A 69 7.90 4.26 0.44
C LEU A 69 6.39 4.17 0.14
N ILE A 70 5.85 2.95 0.03
CA ILE A 70 4.42 2.73 -0.21
C ILE A 70 3.59 3.26 0.97
N LEU A 71 4.02 2.96 2.20
CA LEU A 71 3.39 3.49 3.40
C LEU A 71 3.55 5.01 3.51
N ASN A 72 4.70 5.56 3.10
CA ASN A 72 4.90 7.01 3.06
C ASN A 72 3.96 7.70 2.08
N LYS A 73 3.74 7.11 0.89
CA LYS A 73 2.75 7.62 -0.08
C LYS A 73 1.35 7.63 0.51
N ILE A 74 0.92 6.52 1.12
CA ILE A 74 -0.39 6.40 1.78
C ILE A 74 -0.53 7.43 2.91
N ALA A 75 0.49 7.55 3.77
CA ALA A 75 0.51 8.50 4.87
C ALA A 75 0.45 9.95 4.37
N TYR A 76 1.19 10.28 3.31
CA TYR A 76 1.19 11.60 2.71
C TYR A 76 -0.19 11.96 2.14
N VAL A 77 -0.77 11.08 1.34
CA VAL A 77 -2.11 11.26 0.76
C VAL A 77 -3.14 11.44 1.88
N LYS A 78 -3.09 10.59 2.90
CA LYS A 78 -4.01 10.67 4.04
C LYS A 78 -3.86 11.98 4.83
N ALA A 79 -2.62 12.41 5.07
CA ALA A 79 -2.34 13.64 5.80
C ALA A 79 -2.81 14.86 5.01
N LEU A 80 -2.47 14.95 3.72
CA LEU A 80 -2.83 16.08 2.87
C LEU A 80 -4.35 16.19 2.67
N ALA A 81 -5.04 15.07 2.40
CA ALA A 81 -6.50 15.03 2.26
C ALA A 81 -7.24 15.40 3.56
N GLY A 82 -6.61 15.16 4.71
CA GLY A 82 -7.17 15.47 6.03
C GLY A 82 -6.95 16.90 6.51
N LEU A 83 -6.32 17.77 5.70
CA LEU A 83 -6.13 19.17 6.06
C LEU A 83 -7.39 20.01 5.75
N GLY A 84 -7.66 20.97 6.61
CA GLY A 84 -8.78 21.91 6.52
C GLY A 84 -10.15 21.25 6.34
N ASP A 85 -11.11 21.98 5.78
CA ASP A 85 -12.54 21.62 5.87
C ASP A 85 -13.18 21.27 4.51
N HIS A 86 -12.41 21.30 3.42
CA HIS A 86 -12.90 21.01 2.06
C HIS A 86 -13.24 19.52 1.85
N GLY A 87 -12.75 18.63 2.72
CA GLY A 87 -13.18 17.22 2.76
C GLY A 87 -12.69 16.36 1.59
N PHE A 88 -11.48 16.62 1.09
CA PHE A 88 -10.86 15.82 0.03
C PHE A 88 -10.72 14.34 0.42
N VAL A 89 -10.84 13.47 -0.58
CA VAL A 89 -10.79 12.02 -0.38
C VAL A 89 -9.36 11.50 -0.57
N PRO A 90 -8.78 10.78 0.40
CA PRO A 90 -7.52 10.08 0.17
C PRO A 90 -7.76 8.85 -0.72
N LEU A 91 -7.11 8.80 -1.88
CA LEU A 91 -7.20 7.69 -2.83
C LEU A 91 -5.83 7.06 -3.03
N PHE A 92 -5.75 5.74 -2.92
CA PHE A 92 -4.55 4.99 -3.25
C PHE A 92 -4.86 4.02 -4.38
N PHE A 93 -4.25 4.24 -5.53
CA PHE A 93 -4.46 3.46 -6.73
C PHE A 93 -3.47 2.29 -6.80
N VAL A 94 -4.00 1.07 -6.91
CA VAL A 94 -3.19 -0.14 -7.05
C VAL A 94 -3.00 -0.39 -8.55
N ALA A 95 -1.79 -0.19 -9.05
CA ALA A 95 -1.46 -0.36 -10.46
C ALA A 95 -1.16 -1.84 -10.79
N ASP A 96 -2.19 -2.68 -10.69
CA ASP A 96 -2.09 -4.14 -10.91
C ASP A 96 -2.22 -4.55 -12.40
N TYR A 97 -2.50 -3.60 -13.28
CA TYR A 97 -2.51 -3.80 -14.74
C TYR A 97 -1.11 -3.85 -15.35
N ASP A 98 -0.09 -3.37 -14.63
CA ASP A 98 1.29 -3.41 -15.09
C ASP A 98 1.81 -4.85 -15.13
N GLY A 99 2.77 -5.10 -16.03
CA GLY A 99 3.40 -6.40 -16.17
C GLY A 99 4.20 -6.80 -14.92
N VAL A 100 4.13 -8.08 -14.58
CA VAL A 100 4.90 -8.68 -13.49
C VAL A 100 6.38 -8.54 -13.75
N GLN A 101 7.08 -7.94 -12.78
CA GLN A 101 8.53 -7.75 -12.79
C GLN A 101 9.14 -8.44 -11.56
N ALA A 102 10.37 -8.95 -11.73
CA ALA A 102 11.07 -9.66 -10.66
C ALA A 102 11.15 -8.84 -9.36
N GLU A 103 11.32 -7.52 -9.45
CA GLU A 103 11.39 -6.67 -8.26
C GLU A 103 10.10 -6.73 -7.42
N LEU A 104 8.92 -6.67 -8.06
CA LEU A 104 7.61 -6.69 -7.40
C LEU A 104 7.34 -7.99 -6.63
N LEU A 105 8.00 -9.08 -7.05
CA LEU A 105 7.84 -10.40 -6.44
C LEU A 105 8.79 -10.65 -5.27
N ASN A 106 9.76 -9.76 -5.04
CA ASN A 106 10.89 -10.01 -4.16
C ASN A 106 11.05 -8.91 -3.11
N THR A 107 10.84 -9.27 -1.83
CA THR A 107 10.95 -8.34 -0.72
C THR A 107 12.07 -8.77 0.21
N ARG A 108 13.00 -7.84 0.47
CA ARG A 108 14.04 -8.01 1.49
C ARG A 108 13.59 -7.36 2.78
N VAL A 109 13.64 -8.12 3.85
CA VAL A 109 13.44 -7.60 5.20
C VAL A 109 14.78 -7.58 5.96
N PRO A 110 14.91 -6.75 7.00
CA PRO A 110 16.09 -6.76 7.85
C PRO A 110 16.40 -8.17 8.37
N SER A 111 17.66 -8.55 8.41
CA SER A 111 18.12 -9.81 9.00
C SER A 111 19.51 -9.64 9.60
N PRO A 112 20.01 -10.60 10.41
CA PRO A 112 21.40 -10.59 10.86
C PRO A 112 22.41 -10.75 9.72
N SER A 113 21.96 -11.20 8.54
CA SER A 113 22.80 -11.30 7.34
C SER A 113 22.89 -9.94 6.63
N PRO A 114 24.07 -9.56 6.11
CA PRO A 114 24.23 -8.30 5.37
C PRO A 114 23.39 -8.24 4.08
N ARG A 115 22.88 -9.38 3.60
CA ARG A 115 22.01 -9.44 2.40
C ARG A 115 20.52 -9.27 2.70
N GLY A 116 20.12 -9.18 3.97
CA GLY A 116 18.73 -9.23 4.38
C GLY A 116 18.13 -10.64 4.26
N LEU A 117 16.89 -10.81 4.71
CA LEU A 117 16.11 -12.02 4.47
C LEU A 117 15.22 -11.77 3.24
N LEU A 118 15.45 -12.55 2.18
CA LEU A 118 14.64 -12.50 0.98
C LEU A 118 13.38 -13.37 1.13
N ALA A 119 12.22 -12.75 0.89
CA ALA A 119 10.95 -13.41 0.67
C ALA A 119 10.52 -13.19 -0.79
N SER A 120 10.26 -14.29 -1.49
CA SER A 120 9.92 -14.29 -2.91
C SER A 120 8.53 -14.89 -3.09
N TYR A 121 7.65 -14.16 -3.77
CA TYR A 121 6.33 -14.63 -4.17
C TYR A 121 6.49 -15.81 -5.14
N PRO A 122 5.74 -16.91 -4.98
CA PRO A 122 5.91 -18.12 -5.78
C PRO A 122 5.20 -17.96 -7.13
N VAL A 123 5.81 -17.21 -8.04
CA VAL A 123 5.33 -17.05 -9.43
C VAL A 123 6.05 -18.03 -10.34
N ARG A 124 5.33 -18.56 -11.34
CA ARG A 124 5.95 -19.39 -12.37
C ARG A 124 6.59 -18.49 -13.44
N PRO A 125 7.75 -18.86 -14.02
CA PRO A 125 8.41 -18.05 -15.05
C PRO A 125 7.51 -17.66 -16.22
N GLU A 126 6.53 -18.51 -16.56
CA GLU A 126 5.59 -18.27 -17.67
C GLU A 126 4.66 -17.07 -17.46
N LEU A 127 4.56 -16.54 -16.23
CA LEU A 127 3.72 -15.38 -15.91
C LEU A 127 4.52 -14.07 -15.86
N GLU A 128 5.81 -14.08 -16.17
CA GLU A 128 6.60 -12.85 -16.27
C GLU A 128 6.03 -11.96 -17.38
N GLY A 129 5.84 -10.66 -17.09
CA GLY A 129 5.22 -9.71 -18.00
C GLY A 129 3.69 -9.76 -18.10
N SER A 130 3.02 -10.77 -17.52
CA SER A 130 1.54 -10.76 -17.41
C SER A 130 1.05 -9.66 -16.47
N PRO A 131 -0.18 -9.13 -16.61
CA PRO A 131 -0.73 -8.19 -15.64
C PRO A 131 -0.79 -8.81 -14.23
N ILE A 132 -0.43 -8.03 -13.21
CA ILE A 132 -0.35 -8.54 -11.83
C ILE A 132 -1.71 -9.02 -11.29
N TYR A 133 -2.83 -8.43 -11.72
CA TYR A 133 -4.17 -8.90 -11.31
C TYR A 133 -4.49 -10.33 -11.77
N GLU A 134 -3.74 -10.87 -12.74
CA GLU A 134 -3.88 -12.27 -13.19
C GLU A 134 -3.05 -13.25 -12.35
N LEU A 135 -2.17 -12.76 -11.47
CA LEU A 135 -1.34 -13.64 -10.65
C LEU A 135 -2.19 -14.42 -9.63
N PRO A 136 -2.01 -15.75 -9.55
CA PRO A 136 -2.68 -16.54 -8.54
C PRO A 136 -2.11 -16.22 -7.16
N ASN A 137 -3.00 -16.14 -6.16
CA ASN A 137 -2.59 -16.03 -4.77
C ASN A 137 -1.65 -17.19 -4.37
N PRO A 138 -0.66 -16.95 -3.48
CA PRO A 138 0.24 -18.01 -3.05
C PRO A 138 -0.53 -19.09 -2.28
N PRO A 139 -0.09 -20.35 -2.33
CA PRO A 139 -0.66 -21.40 -1.50
C PRO A 139 -0.53 -21.07 -0.01
N GLU A 140 -1.51 -21.50 0.79
CA GLU A 140 -1.51 -21.26 2.25
C GLU A 140 -0.23 -21.78 2.94
N GLY A 141 0.31 -22.92 2.47
CA GLY A 141 1.56 -23.48 2.96
C GLY A 141 2.76 -22.55 2.76
N TRP A 142 2.81 -21.84 1.62
CA TRP A 142 3.85 -20.84 1.38
C TRP A 142 3.72 -19.66 2.35
N PHE A 143 2.50 -19.20 2.60
CA PHE A 143 2.25 -18.09 3.53
C PHE A 143 2.70 -18.44 4.95
N LYS A 144 2.29 -19.62 5.46
CA LYS A 144 2.69 -20.11 6.79
C LYS A 144 4.22 -20.23 6.93
N GLN A 145 4.89 -20.82 5.95
CA GLN A 145 6.35 -20.94 5.96
C GLN A 145 7.04 -19.57 5.91
N THR A 146 6.53 -18.65 5.10
CA THR A 146 7.06 -17.29 5.01
C THR A 146 6.93 -16.56 6.34
N LEU A 147 5.76 -16.64 7.00
CA LEU A 147 5.56 -16.06 8.33
C LEU A 147 6.51 -16.63 9.39
N GLU A 148 6.70 -17.95 9.43
CA GLU A 148 7.62 -18.56 10.40
C GLU A 148 9.08 -18.17 10.16
N ARG A 149 9.50 -18.07 8.88
CA ARG A 149 10.82 -17.54 8.51
C ARG A 149 11.01 -16.09 8.99
N LEU A 150 10.02 -15.23 8.75
CA LEU A 150 10.05 -13.82 9.20
C LEU A 150 10.12 -13.73 10.73
N ARG A 151 9.30 -14.50 11.44
CA ARG A 151 9.26 -14.53 12.91
C ARG A 151 10.59 -15.00 13.50
N SER A 152 11.15 -16.08 12.99
CA SER A 152 12.44 -16.61 13.44
C SER A 152 13.56 -15.59 13.23
N ASN A 153 13.59 -14.95 12.06
CA ASN A 153 14.54 -13.91 11.72
C ASN A 153 14.48 -12.69 12.65
N TYR A 154 13.28 -12.16 12.92
CA TYR A 154 13.14 -11.03 13.84
C TYR A 154 13.44 -11.40 15.29
N ARG A 155 13.13 -12.63 15.73
CA ARG A 155 13.57 -13.11 17.06
C ARG A 155 15.10 -13.13 17.17
N GLY A 156 15.82 -13.52 16.12
CA GLY A 156 17.28 -13.46 16.07
C GLY A 156 17.79 -12.02 16.25
N LEU A 157 17.29 -11.10 15.41
CA LEU A 157 17.65 -9.68 15.47
C LEU A 157 17.41 -9.04 16.86
N LEU A 158 16.26 -9.35 17.48
CA LEU A 158 15.91 -8.77 18.78
C LEU A 158 16.77 -9.34 19.92
N ARG A 159 17.20 -10.60 19.85
CA ARG A 159 18.12 -11.17 20.86
C ARG A 159 19.47 -10.46 20.86
N ASP A 160 20.00 -10.15 19.68
CA ASP A 160 21.28 -9.43 19.56
C ASP A 160 21.16 -7.99 20.08
N ALA A 161 20.02 -7.33 19.85
CA ALA A 161 19.73 -6.01 20.38
C ALA A 161 19.67 -5.98 21.93
N ASP A 162 19.09 -7.01 22.54
CA ASP A 162 19.04 -7.14 24.00
C ASP A 162 20.42 -7.43 24.62
N ALA A 163 21.27 -8.20 23.94
CA ALA A 163 22.65 -8.46 24.38
C ALA A 163 23.49 -7.17 24.38
N GLN A 164 23.42 -6.37 23.31
CA GLN A 164 24.12 -5.08 23.23
C GLN A 164 23.63 -4.06 24.27
N ARG A 165 22.34 -4.07 24.61
CA ARG A 165 21.80 -3.22 25.69
C ARG A 165 22.33 -3.62 27.06
N LYS A 166 22.51 -4.92 27.32
CA LYS A 166 23.10 -5.40 28.58
C LYS A 166 24.57 -5.04 28.70
N GLU A 167 25.36 -5.15 27.64
CA GLU A 167 26.77 -4.72 27.66
C GLU A 167 26.92 -3.22 27.90
N ARG A 168 26.06 -2.39 27.29
CA ARG A 168 26.07 -0.93 27.53
C ARG A 168 25.61 -0.52 28.92
N ALA A 169 24.83 -1.34 29.62
CA ALA A 169 24.39 -1.07 31.00
C ALA A 169 25.43 -1.51 32.05
N LEU A 170 26.45 -2.27 31.64
CA LEU A 170 27.57 -2.75 32.47
C LEU A 170 28.85 -1.93 32.29
N LEU A 171 28.83 -0.93 31.39
CA LEU A 171 29.86 0.11 31.19
C LEU A 171 29.39 1.42 31.82
#